data_AF-A0A2J6I047-F1
#
_entry.id   AF-A0A2J6I047-F1
#
_cell.length_a   1.000
_cell.length_b   1.000
_cell.length_c   1.000
_cell.angle_alpha   90.00
_cell.angle_beta   90.00
_cell.angle_gamma   90.00
#
_symmetry.space_group_name_H-M   'P 1'
#
loop_
_entity.id
_entity.type
_entity.pdbx_description
1 polymer ?
#
loop_
_entity_poly.entity_id
_entity_poly.type
_entity_poly.pdbx_seq_one_letter_code
_entity_poly.pdbx_strand_id
1 'polypeptide(L)'
;MNEEGVTYPAIEFSFSNTPQDSVYFDSNIILFQHDYIEFADPIYINDSVLLNEGLPLTTFSNNLFLNEQEYTMHINYTSWSASSSDQHGWVTNLYPFIFEFRSVSNEYYHYRRQLYLYETGRFPEFGVSSNAAYPLYSNVENGYGIVAGYSYFATDTIKPAY
;
A
#
# COMPACT_ATOMS: atom_id res chain seq x y z
N MET A 1 8.91 -13.08 -10.14
CA MET A 1 10.30 -13.48 -9.87
C MET A 1 11.19 -12.32 -10.27
N ASN A 2 12.13 -11.89 -9.44
CA ASN A 2 13.05 -10.78 -9.78
C ASN A 2 14.19 -11.28 -10.70
N GLU A 3 15.09 -10.35 -11.03
CA GLU A 3 16.31 -10.61 -11.81
C GLU A 3 17.27 -11.61 -11.14
N GLU A 4 17.17 -11.78 -9.82
CA GLU A 4 17.98 -12.73 -9.04
C GLU A 4 17.32 -14.12 -8.87
N GLY A 5 16.14 -14.33 -9.47
CA GLY A 5 15.41 -15.59 -9.37
C GLY A 5 14.59 -15.75 -8.08
N VAL A 6 14.49 -14.71 -7.25
CA VAL A 6 13.67 -14.68 -6.02
C VAL A 6 12.19 -14.54 -6.38
N THR A 7 11.34 -15.40 -5.82
CA THR A 7 9.87 -15.27 -5.91
C THR A 7 9.32 -14.45 -4.75
N TYR A 8 8.20 -13.76 -4.99
CA TYR A 8 7.55 -12.88 -4.03
C TYR A 8 6.09 -13.25 -3.88
N PRO A 9 5.52 -13.04 -2.69
CA PRO A 9 4.09 -13.23 -2.49
C PRO A 9 3.29 -12.12 -3.17
N ALA A 10 2.03 -12.45 -3.43
CA ALA A 10 1.03 -11.52 -3.87
C ALA A 10 -0.27 -11.77 -3.11
N ILE A 11 -1.06 -10.72 -2.95
CA ILE A 11 -2.47 -10.83 -2.58
C ILE A 11 -3.34 -10.42 -3.77
N GLU A 12 -4.45 -11.12 -3.92
CA GLU A 12 -5.51 -10.78 -4.84
C GLU A 12 -6.81 -10.70 -4.05
N PHE A 13 -7.57 -9.63 -4.24
CA PHE A 13 -8.84 -9.43 -3.57
C PHE A 13 -9.81 -8.64 -4.45
N SER A 14 -11.09 -8.96 -4.34
CA SER A 14 -12.18 -8.26 -5.04
C SER A 14 -13.02 -7.47 -4.06
N PHE A 15 -13.47 -6.29 -4.46
CA PHE A 15 -14.33 -5.43 -3.66
C PHE A 15 -15.35 -4.70 -4.52
N SER A 16 -16.48 -4.35 -3.91
CA SER A 16 -17.52 -3.56 -4.58
C SER A 16 -17.11 -2.09 -4.67
N ASN A 17 -17.42 -1.49 -5.81
CA ASN A 17 -17.30 -0.07 -6.08
C ASN A 17 -18.70 0.57 -6.10
N THR A 18 -18.79 1.85 -5.75
CA THR A 18 -20.01 2.65 -5.97
C THR A 18 -19.83 3.40 -7.28
N PRO A 19 -20.51 2.99 -8.38
CA PRO A 19 -20.30 3.62 -9.67
C PRO A 19 -20.67 5.11 -9.62
N GLN A 20 -19.96 5.92 -10.40
CA GLN A 20 -20.18 7.38 -10.55
C GLN A 20 -19.76 8.25 -9.36
N ASP A 21 -19.54 7.68 -8.18
CA ASP A 21 -19.00 8.40 -7.03
C ASP A 21 -17.48 8.30 -7.02
N SER A 22 -16.79 9.43 -6.81
CA SER A 22 -15.35 9.44 -6.59
C SER A 22 -15.08 8.97 -5.17
N VAL A 23 -14.47 7.80 -5.04
CA VAL A 23 -14.13 7.19 -3.75
C VAL A 23 -12.65 6.83 -3.71
N TYR A 24 -12.11 6.80 -2.50
CA TYR A 24 -10.71 6.55 -2.23
C TYR A 24 -10.57 5.37 -1.27
N PHE A 25 -9.49 4.61 -1.47
CA PHE A 25 -9.21 3.40 -0.73
C PHE A 25 -7.76 3.38 -0.25
N ASP A 26 -7.52 2.59 0.79
CA ASP A 26 -6.20 2.28 1.30
C ASP A 26 -6.16 0.81 1.70
N SER A 27 -5.12 0.09 1.29
CA SER A 27 -4.93 -1.32 1.65
C SER A 27 -3.62 -1.52 2.39
N ASN A 28 -3.66 -2.24 3.51
CA ASN A 28 -2.49 -2.49 4.35
C ASN A 28 -2.31 -3.99 4.55
N ILE A 29 -1.08 -4.46 4.38
CA ILE A 29 -0.67 -5.84 4.69
C ILE A 29 0.21 -5.75 5.92
N ILE A 30 -0.29 -6.27 7.04
CA ILE A 30 0.34 -6.17 8.36
C ILE A 30 0.92 -7.55 8.70
N LEU A 31 2.23 -7.70 8.55
CA LEU A 31 2.97 -8.94 8.78
C LEU A 31 3.28 -9.14 10.26
N PHE A 32 3.12 -10.36 10.75
CA PHE A 32 3.61 -10.81 12.06
C PHE A 32 4.95 -11.52 11.89
N GLN A 33 6.03 -10.75 11.91
CA GLN A 33 7.39 -11.27 11.79
C GLN A 33 7.97 -11.55 13.17
N HIS A 34 8.04 -12.84 13.54
CA HIS A 34 8.55 -13.27 14.84
C HIS A 34 7.86 -12.54 16.01
N ASP A 35 8.56 -11.60 16.66
CA ASP A 35 8.10 -10.87 17.84
C ASP A 35 7.67 -9.41 17.54
N TYR A 36 7.65 -8.99 16.27
CA TYR A 36 7.24 -7.65 15.88
C TYR A 36 6.22 -7.64 14.71
N ILE A 37 5.54 -6.51 14.59
CA ILE A 37 4.56 -6.23 13.53
C ILE A 37 5.20 -5.26 12.54
N GLU A 38 5.04 -5.54 11.25
CA GLU A 38 5.57 -4.72 10.17
C GLU A 38 4.53 -4.53 9.06
N PHE A 39 4.57 -3.37 8.40
CA PHE A 39 3.78 -3.14 7.19
C PHE A 39 4.58 -3.64 5.99
N ALA A 40 3.97 -4.50 5.17
CA ALA A 40 4.63 -4.93 3.95
C ALA A 40 4.67 -3.80 2.92
N ASP A 41 5.80 -3.67 2.24
CA ASP A 41 5.94 -2.71 1.14
C ASP A 41 5.46 -3.32 -0.19
N PRO A 42 4.71 -2.56 -1.00
CA PRO A 42 4.37 -2.99 -2.34
C PRO A 42 5.63 -2.97 -3.22
N ILE A 43 5.81 -4.02 -4.01
CA ILE A 43 6.93 -4.16 -4.95
C ILE A 43 6.39 -4.54 -6.32
N TYR A 44 7.12 -4.30 -7.40
CA TYR A 44 6.74 -4.75 -8.76
C TYR A 44 5.25 -4.52 -9.09
N ILE A 45 4.78 -3.29 -8.86
CA ILE A 45 3.39 -2.91 -9.05
C ILE A 45 3.03 -3.11 -10.53
N ASN A 46 2.01 -3.93 -10.77
CA ASN A 46 1.50 -4.25 -12.10
C ASN A 46 -0.01 -4.04 -12.24
N ASP A 47 -0.69 -3.70 -11.14
CA ASP A 47 -2.10 -3.33 -11.14
C ASP A 47 -2.29 -1.95 -11.80
N SER A 48 -3.20 -1.87 -12.77
CA SER A 48 -3.43 -0.66 -13.57
C SER A 48 -3.85 0.56 -12.73
N VAL A 49 -4.60 0.35 -11.66
CA VAL A 49 -5.05 1.42 -10.74
C VAL A 49 -3.86 1.95 -9.97
N LEU A 50 -3.07 1.07 -9.36
CA LEU A 50 -1.89 1.48 -8.60
C LEU A 50 -0.82 2.12 -9.49
N LEU A 51 -0.64 1.62 -10.72
CA LEU A 51 0.24 2.25 -11.72
C LEU A 51 -0.21 3.68 -12.06
N ASN A 52 -1.51 3.93 -12.16
CA ASN A 52 -2.05 5.25 -12.44
C ASN A 52 -1.89 6.24 -11.29
N GLU A 53 -1.82 5.77 -10.04
CA GLU A 53 -1.53 6.63 -8.89
C GLU A 53 -0.10 7.18 -8.88
N GLY A 54 0.83 6.46 -9.53
CA GLY A 54 2.19 6.91 -9.80
C GLY A 54 3.13 6.96 -8.59
N LEU A 55 2.72 6.35 -7.46
CA LEU A 55 3.52 6.24 -6.24
C LEU A 55 3.53 4.76 -5.80
N PRO A 56 4.59 4.28 -5.14
CA PRO A 56 4.64 2.93 -4.58
C PRO A 56 3.84 2.87 -3.26
N LEU A 57 2.55 3.21 -3.36
CA LEU A 57 1.59 3.19 -2.28
C LEU A 57 0.42 2.30 -2.70
N THR A 58 -0.25 1.76 -1.69
CA THR A 58 -1.49 0.99 -1.81
C THR A 58 -2.73 1.83 -1.51
N THR A 59 -2.57 3.15 -1.56
CA THR A 59 -3.62 4.18 -1.42
C THR A 59 -4.01 4.67 -2.82
N PHE A 60 -5.29 4.55 -3.20
CA PHE A 60 -5.74 4.78 -4.57
C PHE A 60 -7.16 5.32 -4.68
N SER A 61 -7.49 5.83 -5.86
CA SER A 61 -8.82 6.30 -6.25
C SER A 61 -9.49 5.32 -7.22
N ASN A 62 -10.83 5.35 -7.30
CA ASN A 62 -11.58 4.51 -8.25
C ASN A 62 -11.66 5.07 -9.68
N ASN A 63 -10.86 6.09 -10.02
CA ASN A 63 -11.01 6.84 -11.27
C ASN A 63 -10.94 5.97 -12.54
N LEU A 64 -10.12 4.91 -12.54
CA LEU A 64 -9.98 4.02 -13.70
C LEU A 64 -11.12 2.99 -13.85
N PHE A 65 -11.90 2.77 -12.79
CA PHE A 65 -13.01 1.80 -12.78
C PHE A 65 -14.31 2.43 -12.28
N LEU A 66 -14.47 3.75 -12.48
CA LEU A 66 -15.62 4.53 -11.98
C LEU A 66 -16.99 4.00 -12.44
N ASN A 67 -17.04 3.33 -13.59
CA ASN A 67 -18.27 2.77 -14.16
C ASN A 67 -18.48 1.29 -13.85
N GLU A 68 -17.57 0.67 -13.10
CA GLU A 68 -17.60 -0.74 -12.75
C GLU A 68 -18.19 -0.92 -11.35
N GLN A 69 -18.90 -2.03 -11.12
CA GLN A 69 -19.49 -2.35 -9.81
C GLN A 69 -18.55 -3.10 -8.89
N GLU A 70 -17.53 -3.74 -9.45
CA GLU A 70 -16.54 -4.52 -8.73
C GLU A 70 -15.18 -4.33 -9.38
N TYR A 71 -14.13 -4.38 -8.58
CA TYR A 71 -12.75 -4.37 -9.06
C TYR A 71 -11.95 -5.44 -8.31
N THR A 72 -11.04 -6.10 -9.03
CA THR A 72 -10.08 -7.05 -8.45
C THR A 72 -8.71 -6.43 -8.48
N MET A 73 -8.11 -6.27 -7.31
CA MET A 73 -6.78 -5.68 -7.14
C MET A 73 -5.75 -6.76 -6.87
N HIS A 74 -4.56 -6.59 -7.47
CA HIS A 74 -3.42 -7.45 -7.27
C HIS A 74 -2.23 -6.67 -6.68
N ILE A 75 -1.73 -7.11 -5.53
CA ILE A 75 -0.61 -6.44 -4.84
C ILE A 75 0.50 -7.46 -4.57
N ASN A 76 1.61 -7.29 -5.29
CA ASN A 76 2.88 -7.93 -4.98
C ASN A 76 3.51 -7.21 -3.78
N TYR A 77 4.05 -7.96 -2.81
CA TYR A 77 4.68 -7.37 -1.62
C TYR A 77 5.96 -8.11 -1.22
N THR A 78 6.77 -7.46 -0.39
CA THR A 78 7.97 -8.06 0.22
C THR A 78 7.79 -8.21 1.73
N SER A 79 8.34 -9.30 2.29
CA SER A 79 8.55 -9.43 3.74
C SER A 79 9.98 -9.08 4.16
N TRP A 80 10.81 -8.59 3.23
CA TRP A 80 12.23 -8.31 3.42
C TRP A 80 13.06 -9.51 3.91
N SER A 81 12.52 -10.72 3.74
CA SER A 81 13.07 -11.96 4.26
C SER A 81 12.94 -13.05 3.20
N ALA A 82 14.03 -13.75 2.89
CA ALA A 82 14.04 -14.83 1.92
C ALA A 82 14.89 -16.00 2.42
N SER A 83 14.55 -17.21 2.00
CA SER A 83 15.32 -18.43 2.27
C SER A 83 15.38 -19.30 1.01
N SER A 84 16.33 -20.23 0.97
CA SER A 84 16.48 -21.21 -0.11
C SER A 84 16.65 -22.62 0.49
N SER A 85 16.34 -23.65 -0.30
CA SER A 85 16.57 -25.05 0.05
C SER A 85 17.06 -25.83 -1.18
N ASP A 86 17.63 -27.02 -1.00
CA ASP A 86 18.16 -27.79 -2.14
C ASP A 86 17.10 -28.12 -3.22
N GLN A 87 15.81 -28.03 -2.89
CA GLN A 87 14.69 -28.30 -3.80
C GLN A 87 14.02 -27.03 -4.37
N HIS A 88 14.26 -25.86 -3.77
CA HIS A 88 13.63 -24.59 -4.16
C HIS A 88 14.68 -23.48 -4.16
N GLY A 89 14.75 -22.71 -5.24
CA GLY A 89 15.57 -21.49 -5.29
C GLY A 89 15.23 -20.50 -4.19
N TRP A 90 15.79 -19.29 -4.22
CA TRP A 90 15.42 -18.28 -3.23
C TRP A 90 13.92 -17.96 -3.31
N VAL A 91 13.23 -18.09 -2.19
CA VAL A 91 11.80 -17.78 -2.04
C VAL A 91 11.64 -16.82 -0.87
N THR A 92 10.79 -15.81 -1.03
CA THR A 92 10.42 -14.91 0.07
C THR A 92 9.74 -15.68 1.20
N ASN A 93 10.17 -15.45 2.43
CA ASN A 93 9.59 -16.07 3.61
C ASN A 93 8.18 -15.52 3.85
N LEU A 94 7.23 -16.42 4.05
CA LEU A 94 5.84 -16.07 4.30
C LEU A 94 5.60 -15.99 5.82
N TYR A 95 4.94 -14.91 6.24
CA TYR A 95 4.54 -14.70 7.62
C TYR A 95 3.02 -14.62 7.71
N PRO A 96 2.40 -15.03 8.82
CA PRO A 96 1.00 -14.69 9.09
C PRO A 96 0.81 -13.19 8.97
N PHE A 97 -0.33 -12.76 8.46
CA PHE A 97 -0.61 -11.35 8.27
C PHE A 97 -2.09 -11.00 8.46
N ILE A 98 -2.36 -9.75 8.81
CA ILE A 98 -3.68 -9.14 8.67
C ILE A 98 -3.70 -8.36 7.35
N PHE A 99 -4.70 -8.62 6.53
CA PHE A 99 -5.04 -7.73 5.43
C PHE A 99 -6.12 -6.77 5.89
N GLU A 100 -5.88 -5.47 5.75
CA GLU A 100 -6.86 -4.43 6.05
C GLU A 100 -7.17 -3.62 4.79
N PHE A 101 -8.42 -3.66 4.37
CA PHE A 101 -8.93 -2.85 3.27
C PHE A 101 -9.85 -1.76 3.83
N ARG A 102 -9.57 -0.51 3.50
CA ARG A 102 -10.22 0.67 4.08
C ARG A 102 -10.77 1.56 2.98
N SER A 103 -11.98 2.08 3.20
CA SER A 103 -12.43 3.29 2.48
C SER A 103 -11.90 4.51 3.24
N VAL A 104 -11.37 5.48 2.52
CA VAL A 104 -10.71 6.66 3.08
C VAL A 104 -11.28 7.94 2.49
N SER A 105 -11.17 9.03 3.22
CA SER A 105 -11.58 10.34 2.74
C SER A 105 -10.59 10.89 1.72
N ASN A 106 -11.04 11.83 0.89
CA ASN A 106 -10.19 12.54 -0.08
C ASN A 106 -8.97 13.19 0.60
N GLU A 107 -9.17 13.73 1.80
CA GLU A 107 -8.13 14.37 2.60
C GLU A 107 -7.06 13.37 3.02
N TYR A 108 -7.46 12.18 3.48
CA TYR A 108 -6.52 11.11 3.83
C TYR A 108 -5.72 10.67 2.60
N TYR A 109 -6.39 10.48 1.46
CA TYR A 109 -5.76 10.13 0.19
C TYR A 109 -4.66 11.15 -0.19
N HIS A 110 -4.98 12.45 -0.17
CA HIS A 110 -4.00 13.49 -0.48
C HIS A 110 -2.87 13.58 0.56
N TYR A 111 -3.21 13.46 1.84
CA TYR A 111 -2.23 13.48 2.93
C TYR A 111 -1.22 12.34 2.80
N ARG A 112 -1.68 11.09 2.58
CA ARG A 112 -0.78 9.92 2.44
C ARG A 112 0.19 10.07 1.28
N ARG A 113 -0.30 10.53 0.13
CA ARG A 113 0.54 10.76 -1.06
C ARG A 113 1.60 11.83 -0.79
N GLN A 114 1.23 12.94 -0.16
CA GLN A 114 2.17 14.00 0.16
C GLN A 114 3.16 13.61 1.27
N LEU A 115 2.72 12.82 2.26
CA LEU A 115 3.59 12.27 3.29
C LEU A 115 4.68 11.38 2.68
N TYR A 116 4.32 10.51 1.73
CA TYR A 116 5.30 9.69 1.01
C TYR A 116 6.35 10.53 0.29
N LEU A 117 5.92 11.54 -0.48
CA LEU A 117 6.81 12.46 -1.19
C LEU A 117 7.68 13.30 -0.22
N TYR A 118 7.14 13.62 0.94
CA TYR A 118 7.85 14.31 2.00
C TYR A 118 8.96 13.46 2.60
N GLU A 119 8.66 12.24 3.04
CA GLU A 119 9.65 11.34 3.64
C GLU A 119 10.75 10.98 2.65
N THR A 120 10.38 10.62 1.42
CA THR A 120 11.35 10.32 0.34
C THR A 120 12.20 11.53 -0.04
N GLY A 121 11.61 12.72 -0.08
CA GLY A 121 12.35 13.96 -0.36
C GLY A 121 13.22 14.45 0.80
N ARG A 122 12.86 14.12 2.05
CA ARG A 122 13.58 14.54 3.26
C ARG A 122 14.84 13.70 3.51
N PHE A 123 14.80 12.43 3.13
CA PHE A 123 15.90 11.47 3.29
C PHE A 123 16.40 10.94 1.93
N PRO A 124 16.98 11.78 1.06
CA PRO A 124 17.55 11.31 -0.19
C PRO A 124 18.74 10.37 0.09
N GLU A 125 18.81 9.24 -0.64
CA GLU A 125 19.76 8.13 -0.39
C GLU A 125 21.26 8.50 -0.47
N PHE A 126 21.61 9.72 -0.89
CA PHE A 126 23.01 10.14 -1.02
C PHE A 126 23.26 11.56 -0.50
N GLY A 127 23.92 11.66 0.67
CA GLY A 127 24.93 12.67 1.03
C GLY A 127 24.58 14.18 0.99
N VAL A 128 23.40 14.58 0.53
CA VAL A 128 22.92 15.96 0.57
C VAL A 128 22.18 16.13 1.89
N SER A 129 22.58 17.13 2.67
CA SER A 129 21.93 17.48 3.95
C SER A 129 20.41 17.43 3.84
N SER A 130 19.72 16.96 4.88
CA SER A 130 18.26 16.90 4.95
C SER A 130 17.62 18.15 4.35
N ASN A 131 16.74 17.98 3.36
CA ASN A 131 16.02 19.10 2.77
C ASN A 131 15.15 19.81 3.82
N ALA A 132 14.95 21.12 3.65
CA ALA A 132 14.09 21.90 4.53
C ALA A 132 12.66 21.33 4.51
N ALA A 133 12.05 21.18 5.69
CA ALA A 133 10.68 20.72 5.81
C ALA A 133 9.73 21.68 5.06
N TYR A 134 8.85 21.12 4.25
CA TYR A 134 7.76 21.84 3.59
C TYR A 134 6.41 21.37 4.14
N PRO A 135 5.36 22.21 4.09
CA PRO A 135 4.06 21.87 4.67
C PRO A 135 3.46 20.64 3.96
N LEU A 136 2.92 19.72 4.76
CA LEU A 136 2.09 18.60 4.29
C LEU A 136 0.69 19.09 3.92
N TYR A 137 -0.09 18.22 3.29
CA TYR A 137 -1.47 18.53 2.88
C TYR A 137 -2.26 19.03 4.07
N SER A 138 -2.93 20.17 3.89
CA SER A 138 -3.85 20.72 4.86
C SER A 138 -5.04 21.32 4.14
N ASN A 139 -6.22 20.88 4.54
CA ASN A 139 -7.51 21.49 4.22
C ASN A 139 -8.03 22.34 5.40
N VAL A 140 -7.20 22.57 6.43
CA VAL A 140 -7.61 23.29 7.64
C VAL A 140 -7.60 24.78 7.35
N GLU A 141 -8.79 25.37 7.26
CA GLU A 141 -8.99 26.81 7.12
C GLU A 141 -9.67 27.37 8.36
N ASN A 142 -9.10 28.40 8.97
CA ASN A 142 -9.62 29.03 10.19
C ASN A 142 -9.87 28.07 11.37
N GLY A 143 -9.09 26.99 11.45
CA GLY A 143 -9.22 25.97 12.51
C GLY A 143 -10.29 24.91 12.23
N TYR A 144 -10.91 24.93 11.05
CA TYR A 144 -11.88 23.92 10.62
C TYR A 144 -11.31 23.10 9.46
N GLY A 145 -11.34 21.78 9.57
CA GLY A 145 -10.91 20.85 8.53
C GLY A 145 -10.92 19.42 9.06
N ILE A 146 -11.12 18.45 8.17
CA ILE A 146 -10.97 17.03 8.49
C ILE A 146 -9.51 16.67 8.23
N VAL A 147 -8.78 16.27 9.28
CA VAL A 147 -7.37 15.89 9.15
C VAL A 147 -7.23 14.54 8.42
N ALA A 148 -8.17 13.62 8.67
CA ALA A 148 -8.29 12.33 8.00
C ALA A 148 -9.58 11.62 8.44
N GLY A 149 -10.28 10.97 7.50
CA GLY A 149 -11.32 9.99 7.81
C GLY A 149 -10.99 8.65 7.17
N TYR A 150 -11.08 7.57 7.93
CA TYR A 150 -11.01 6.21 7.38
C TYR A 150 -12.03 5.32 8.08
N SER A 151 -12.58 4.37 7.32
CA SER A 151 -13.43 3.31 7.85
C SER A 151 -12.94 1.97 7.34
N TYR A 152 -12.81 1.00 8.24
CA TYR A 152 -12.49 -0.38 7.88
C TYR A 152 -13.62 -0.94 7.02
N PHE A 153 -13.29 -1.34 5.79
CA PHE A 153 -14.23 -1.98 4.89
C PHE A 153 -14.19 -3.49 5.08
N ALA A 154 -12.98 -4.07 5.14
CA ALA A 154 -12.78 -5.49 5.41
C ALA A 154 -11.44 -5.72 6.14
N THR A 155 -11.41 -6.74 6.99
CA THR A 155 -10.17 -7.24 7.60
C THR A 155 -10.21 -8.75 7.65
N ASP A 156 -9.09 -9.40 7.33
CA ASP A 156 -8.94 -10.84 7.45
C ASP A 156 -7.55 -11.21 7.98
N THR A 157 -7.45 -12.32 8.70
CA THR A 157 -6.20 -12.88 9.21
C THR A 157 -5.82 -14.10 8.38
N ILE A 158 -4.72 -13.99 7.64
CA ILE A 158 -4.27 -15.03 6.71
C ILE A 158 -3.03 -15.71 7.30
N LYS A 159 -3.09 -17.04 7.40
CA LYS A 159 -1.94 -17.88 7.76
C LYS A 159 -1.46 -18.60 6.51
N PRO A 160 -0.30 -18.21 5.95
CA PRO A 160 0.21 -18.87 4.76
C PRO A 160 0.51 -20.34 5.05
N ALA A 161 0.09 -21.21 4.14
CA ALA A 161 0.48 -22.60 4.10
C ALA A 161 1.53 -22.78 2.99
N TYR A 162 2.62 -23.48 3.30
CA TYR A 162 3.60 -23.96 2.32
C TYR A 162 3.10 -25.22 1.63
#